data_AF-A0A2L0HAT4-F1
#
_entry.id   AF-A0A2L0HAT4-F1
#
_cell.length_a   1.000
_cell.length_b   1.000
_cell.length_c   1.000
_cell.angle_alpha   90.00
_cell.angle_beta   90.00
_cell.angle_gamma   90.00
#
_symmetry.space_group_name_H-M   'P 1'
#
loop_
_entity.id
_entity.type
_entity.pdbx_description
1 polymer ?
#
loop_
_entity_poly.entity_id
_entity_poly.type
_entity_poly.pdbx_seq_one_letter_code
_entity_poly.pdbx_strand_id
1 'polypeptide(L)'
;MKSDARKPRKRGLSPSRSPGNEAAAQLPLDIDGTGTSLQWASTVCEEDRRWAPTITFQHLSPLKVTAAYESYWRFAAERQNIFFKRVKGTPQPWTRNSVLSTYKFTNAYRASDRVSQYLIRNVIYRDDLPNSNAEVFFRIILFKLFNKIETWRLLEAELRSVIYSDYNFERYCDVLGRAMQRGETIYSAAYIMPPGSSAFGYPTKHQNHLRLLEEMMKDQLPEKMEDASSMQSAFELFRGYPTIGDFLAYQFATDINYSTITNFSEMDFVIPGPGARDGLRKCFVDFGGLNEPELIRFVADKQEEEFERLGINFPSLWGRRLQLIDCQNLFCEIDKFSRVAHPEIAGRTGRTRIKQKFSQTFEPIAFFYPPKWGLNERIQAGAFPNEVSDDPIEPII
;
A
#
# COMPACT_ATOMS: atom_id res chain seq x y z
N MET A 1 20.79 -45.97 50.85
CA MET A 1 19.76 -46.55 51.75
C MET A 1 18.81 -45.44 52.17
N LYS A 2 17.50 -45.61 51.84
CA LYS A 2 16.27 -45.02 52.44
C LYS A 2 16.15 -43.47 52.50
N SER A 3 15.25 -42.86 51.72
CA SER A 3 13.81 -42.57 52.03
C SER A 3 13.67 -41.57 53.20
N ASP A 4 12.85 -40.52 53.16
CA ASP A 4 11.43 -40.51 52.82
C ASP A 4 10.87 -39.11 52.53
N ALA A 5 9.76 -39.12 51.80
CA ALA A 5 8.91 -37.99 51.47
C ALA A 5 7.87 -37.70 52.57
N ARG A 6 7.29 -36.47 52.58
CA ARG A 6 5.90 -36.23 53.03
C ARG A 6 5.34 -34.91 52.46
N LYS A 7 4.31 -35.06 51.61
CA LYS A 7 3.20 -34.10 51.32
C LYS A 7 1.96 -34.56 52.12
N PRO A 8 0.76 -33.94 52.06
CA PRO A 8 0.32 -32.54 51.86
C PRO A 8 -0.76 -32.11 52.91
N ARG A 9 -1.32 -30.89 52.83
CA ARG A 9 -2.71 -30.60 53.27
C ARG A 9 -3.37 -29.46 52.46
N LYS A 10 -4.54 -29.79 51.89
CA LYS A 10 -5.50 -28.90 51.21
C LYS A 10 -6.50 -28.28 52.21
N ARG A 11 -6.95 -27.05 51.98
CA ARG A 11 -8.27 -26.41 52.27
C ARG A 11 -8.30 -25.11 51.44
N GLY A 12 -9.33 -24.62 50.76
CA GLY A 12 -10.73 -24.95 50.49
C GLY A 12 -11.25 -23.89 49.48
N LEU A 13 -12.36 -24.16 48.78
CA LEU A 13 -12.87 -23.41 47.61
C LEU A 13 -14.00 -22.41 47.95
N SER A 14 -13.91 -21.19 47.36
CA SER A 14 -14.97 -20.34 46.72
C SER A 14 -16.00 -19.57 47.59
N PRO A 15 -16.76 -18.56 47.08
CA PRO A 15 -16.77 -17.89 45.75
C PRO A 15 -16.92 -16.33 45.72
N SER A 16 -16.82 -15.77 44.50
CA SER A 16 -17.50 -14.56 43.96
C SER A 16 -16.94 -13.13 44.21
N ARG A 17 -16.60 -12.42 43.11
CA ARG A 17 -17.27 -11.21 42.57
C ARG A 17 -16.32 -10.42 41.66
N SER A 18 -16.82 -10.08 40.47
CA SER A 18 -16.24 -9.12 39.52
C SER A 18 -16.25 -7.69 40.09
N PRO A 19 -15.31 -6.84 39.65
CA PRO A 19 -15.67 -5.62 38.91
C PRO A 19 -14.74 -5.46 37.68
N GLY A 20 -15.12 -4.86 36.56
CA GLY A 20 -15.75 -3.56 36.41
C GLY A 20 -14.74 -2.65 35.71
N ASN A 21 -15.03 -2.30 34.46
CA ASN A 21 -14.34 -1.29 33.64
C ASN A 21 -14.12 0.01 34.42
N GLU A 22 -12.98 0.67 34.19
CA GLU A 22 -12.82 2.11 33.88
C GLU A 22 -11.39 2.61 34.18
N ALA A 23 -10.77 3.25 33.19
CA ALA A 23 -9.91 4.43 33.37
C ALA A 23 -9.42 4.92 32.00
N ALA A 24 -10.29 5.64 31.28
CA ALA A 24 -9.88 6.54 30.22
C ALA A 24 -9.54 7.90 30.86
N ALA A 25 -8.27 8.29 30.80
CA ALA A 25 -7.81 9.59 31.28
C ALA A 25 -8.23 10.70 30.29
N GLN A 26 -8.99 11.66 30.79
CA GLN A 26 -9.38 12.90 30.13
C GLN A 26 -8.20 13.88 30.09
N LEU A 27 -8.10 14.65 29.00
CA LEU A 27 -7.37 15.91 28.93
C LEU A 27 -8.37 17.04 28.66
N PRO A 28 -8.24 18.22 29.31
CA PRO A 28 -9.23 19.29 29.22
C PRO A 28 -9.03 20.15 27.97
N LEU A 29 -10.15 20.60 27.38
CA LEU A 29 -10.19 21.69 26.40
C LEU A 29 -11.26 22.68 26.84
N ASP A 30 -10.81 23.76 27.49
CA ASP A 30 -11.56 25.00 27.60
C ASP A 30 -11.25 25.86 26.37
N ILE A 31 -12.24 26.12 25.51
CA ILE A 31 -12.33 27.38 24.75
C ILE A 31 -13.82 27.71 24.59
N ASP A 32 -14.26 28.71 25.35
CA ASP A 32 -15.52 29.43 25.17
C ASP A 32 -15.51 30.24 23.87
N GLY A 33 -16.65 30.25 23.18
CA GLY A 33 -16.89 31.05 21.98
C GLY A 33 -18.37 31.09 21.65
N THR A 34 -19.05 32.09 22.22
CA THR A 34 -20.47 32.39 22.08
C THR A 34 -20.88 32.70 20.64
N GLY A 35 -22.06 32.22 20.22
CA GLY A 35 -22.60 32.53 18.90
C GLY A 35 -23.95 31.87 18.58
N THR A 36 -25.02 32.41 19.20
CA THR A 36 -26.42 32.43 18.73
C THR A 36 -27.04 31.15 18.14
N SER A 37 -27.92 30.54 18.96
CA SER A 37 -28.90 29.52 18.60
C SER A 37 -29.97 30.05 17.64
N LEU A 38 -30.17 29.36 16.51
CA LEU A 38 -31.42 29.37 15.77
C LEU A 38 -32.00 27.96 15.82
N GLN A 39 -32.99 27.79 16.69
CA GLN A 39 -33.83 26.60 16.76
C GLN A 39 -34.69 26.52 15.49
N TRP A 40 -34.53 25.46 14.73
CA TRP A 40 -35.59 24.94 13.87
C TRP A 40 -35.88 23.52 14.34
N ALA A 41 -37.01 23.40 15.04
CA ALA A 41 -37.60 22.12 15.36
C ALA A 41 -38.15 21.52 14.06
N SER A 42 -37.68 20.32 13.73
CA SER A 42 -38.41 19.42 12.83
C SER A 42 -38.18 18.00 13.31
N THR A 43 -39.26 17.45 13.86
CA THR A 43 -39.48 16.04 14.15
C THR A 43 -39.02 15.19 12.97
N VAL A 44 -37.99 14.36 13.18
CA VAL A 44 -37.58 13.35 12.20
C VAL A 44 -38.11 12.01 12.70
N CYS A 45 -39.10 11.48 11.99
CA CYS A 45 -39.52 10.09 12.11
C CYS A 45 -38.33 9.16 11.82
N GLU A 46 -38.22 8.10 12.62
CA GLU A 46 -37.04 7.25 12.79
C GLU A 46 -36.83 6.19 11.66
N GLU A 47 -37.38 6.39 10.46
CA GLU A 47 -37.46 5.32 9.44
C GLU A 47 -36.71 5.57 8.11
N ASP A 48 -35.91 6.63 7.97
CA ASP A 48 -35.30 6.97 6.67
C ASP A 48 -33.76 6.78 6.64
N ARG A 49 -33.27 5.57 6.97
CA ARG A 49 -31.90 5.15 6.58
C ARG A 49 -31.88 4.82 5.10
N ARG A 50 -31.78 5.85 4.26
CA ARG A 50 -31.70 5.74 2.80
C ARG A 50 -30.54 4.85 2.37
N TRP A 51 -30.88 3.70 1.78
CA TRP A 51 -29.95 2.89 0.99
C TRP A 51 -29.52 3.71 -0.23
N ALA A 52 -28.21 3.84 -0.47
CA ALA A 52 -27.71 4.46 -1.70
C ALA A 52 -28.32 3.74 -2.92
N PRO A 53 -28.68 4.46 -4.01
CA PRO A 53 -29.35 3.84 -5.15
C PRO A 53 -28.50 2.68 -5.69
N THR A 54 -29.06 1.47 -5.66
CA THR A 54 -28.42 0.27 -6.24
C THR A 54 -28.64 0.33 -7.74
N ILE A 55 -27.56 0.44 -8.51
CA ILE A 55 -27.62 0.48 -9.96
C ILE A 55 -27.28 -0.91 -10.48
N THR A 56 -28.26 -1.59 -11.06
CA THR A 56 -28.05 -2.87 -11.73
C THR A 56 -27.65 -2.60 -13.17
N PHE A 57 -26.37 -2.76 -13.49
CA PHE A 57 -25.91 -2.76 -14.88
C PHE A 57 -26.00 -4.17 -15.44
N GLN A 58 -26.78 -4.37 -16.50
CA GLN A 58 -27.00 -5.70 -17.09
C GLN A 58 -25.69 -6.36 -17.55
N HIS A 59 -24.71 -5.60 -18.03
CA HIS A 59 -23.42 -6.13 -18.47
C HIS A 59 -22.49 -6.55 -17.33
N LEU A 60 -22.78 -6.14 -16.09
CA LEU A 60 -22.06 -6.56 -14.89
C LEU A 60 -22.78 -7.68 -14.13
N SER A 61 -23.97 -8.11 -14.57
CA SER A 61 -24.73 -9.16 -13.91
C SER A 61 -23.89 -10.44 -13.78
N PRO A 62 -23.88 -11.12 -12.61
CA PRO A 62 -24.74 -10.90 -11.44
C PRO A 62 -24.24 -9.87 -10.42
N LEU A 63 -23.13 -9.16 -10.67
CA LEU A 63 -22.62 -8.11 -9.79
C LEU A 63 -23.61 -6.95 -9.67
N LYS A 64 -23.74 -6.41 -8.46
CA LYS A 64 -24.51 -5.18 -8.21
C LYS A 64 -23.56 -4.12 -7.68
N VAL A 65 -23.56 -2.96 -8.34
CA VAL A 65 -22.62 -1.88 -8.03
C VAL A 65 -23.34 -0.66 -7.46
N THR A 66 -22.55 0.25 -6.89
CA THR A 66 -22.97 1.58 -6.46
C THR A 66 -22.40 2.65 -7.39
N ALA A 67 -22.75 3.92 -7.17
CA ALA A 67 -22.14 5.06 -7.84
C ALA A 67 -20.61 5.19 -7.61
N ALA A 68 -20.07 4.55 -6.56
CA ALA A 68 -18.62 4.53 -6.33
C ALA A 68 -17.87 3.73 -7.40
N TYR A 69 -18.51 2.77 -8.07
CA TYR A 69 -17.90 1.99 -9.15
C TYR A 69 -17.59 2.85 -10.39
N GLU A 70 -18.51 3.68 -10.86
CA GLU A 70 -18.17 4.61 -11.96
C GLU A 70 -17.14 5.65 -11.52
N SER A 71 -17.20 6.05 -10.24
CA SER A 71 -16.21 6.96 -9.67
C SER A 71 -14.81 6.35 -9.60
N TYR A 72 -14.68 5.04 -9.45
CA TYR A 72 -13.41 4.33 -9.52
C TYR A 72 -12.72 4.57 -10.86
N TRP A 73 -13.42 4.38 -11.97
CA TRP A 73 -12.87 4.57 -13.31
C TRP A 73 -12.53 6.04 -13.61
N ARG A 74 -13.43 6.96 -13.26
CA ARG A 74 -13.19 8.40 -13.41
C ARG A 74 -12.02 8.87 -12.53
N PHE A 75 -11.90 8.33 -11.32
CA PHE A 75 -10.77 8.59 -10.43
C PHE A 75 -9.46 8.09 -11.04
N ALA A 76 -9.41 6.85 -11.53
CA ALA A 76 -8.22 6.28 -12.15
C ALA A 76 -7.72 7.14 -13.32
N ALA A 77 -8.63 7.52 -14.23
CA ALA A 77 -8.31 8.39 -15.36
C ALA A 77 -7.84 9.78 -14.93
N GLU A 78 -8.51 10.41 -13.96
CA GLU A 78 -8.12 11.74 -13.51
C GLU A 78 -6.77 11.73 -12.77
N ARG A 79 -6.48 10.68 -12.00
CA ARG A 79 -5.15 10.51 -11.38
C ARG A 79 -4.06 10.38 -12.43
N GLN A 80 -4.34 9.70 -13.52
CA GLN A 80 -3.40 9.51 -14.61
C GLN A 80 -3.22 10.78 -15.47
N ASN A 81 -4.29 11.56 -15.68
CA ASN A 81 -4.20 12.90 -16.26
C ASN A 81 -3.33 13.84 -15.41
N ILE A 82 -3.52 13.84 -14.09
CA ILE A 82 -2.68 14.61 -13.16
C ILE A 82 -1.22 14.16 -13.25
N PHE A 83 -0.98 12.85 -13.30
CA PHE A 83 0.37 12.29 -13.45
C PHE A 83 1.06 12.86 -14.70
N PHE A 84 0.43 12.78 -15.88
CA PHE A 84 1.05 13.25 -17.11
C PHE A 84 1.18 14.76 -17.21
N LYS A 85 0.24 15.55 -16.66
CA LYS A 85 0.43 17.02 -16.55
C LYS A 85 1.69 17.36 -15.74
N ARG A 86 1.98 16.59 -14.69
CA ARG A 86 3.20 16.76 -13.88
C ARG A 86 4.45 16.31 -14.63
N VAL A 87 4.39 15.20 -15.35
CA VAL A 87 5.49 14.73 -16.22
C VAL A 87 5.84 15.80 -17.27
N LYS A 88 4.83 16.46 -17.87
CA LYS A 88 5.01 17.57 -18.82
C LYS A 88 5.49 18.89 -18.20
N GLY A 89 5.59 18.99 -16.87
CA GLY A 89 5.87 20.26 -16.20
C GLY A 89 4.77 21.31 -16.37
N THR A 90 3.52 20.89 -16.65
CA THR A 90 2.39 21.83 -16.76
C THR A 90 2.17 22.54 -15.42
N PRO A 91 1.96 23.88 -15.42
CA PRO A 91 1.68 24.62 -14.20
C PRO A 91 0.36 24.18 -13.55
N GLN A 92 0.22 24.46 -12.25
CA GLN A 92 -1.04 24.22 -11.54
C GLN A 92 -2.16 25.17 -12.01
N PRO A 93 -3.44 24.79 -11.82
CA PRO A 93 -3.91 23.54 -11.19
C PRO A 93 -3.91 22.34 -12.16
N TRP A 94 -3.50 21.16 -11.68
CA TRP A 94 -3.49 19.94 -12.50
C TRP A 94 -4.88 19.28 -12.66
N THR A 95 -5.83 19.65 -11.81
CA THR A 95 -7.21 19.13 -11.83
C THR A 95 -8.19 20.19 -11.37
N ARG A 96 -9.44 20.09 -11.83
CA ARG A 96 -10.57 20.87 -11.30
C ARG A 96 -11.31 20.15 -10.18
N ASN A 97 -10.99 18.88 -9.90
CA ASN A 97 -11.61 18.12 -8.83
C ASN A 97 -11.06 18.58 -7.47
N SER A 98 -11.93 19.18 -6.65
CA SER A 98 -11.55 19.75 -5.35
C SER A 98 -11.04 18.72 -4.34
N VAL A 99 -11.50 17.46 -4.41
CA VAL A 99 -11.03 16.38 -3.53
C VAL A 99 -9.59 16.00 -3.89
N LEU A 100 -9.32 15.84 -5.19
CA LEU A 100 -7.99 15.46 -5.69
C LEU A 100 -6.96 16.60 -5.58
N SER A 101 -7.39 17.86 -5.60
CA SER A 101 -6.50 18.99 -5.35
C SER A 101 -6.17 19.19 -3.86
N THR A 102 -7.05 18.73 -2.96
CA THR A 102 -6.92 18.97 -1.51
C THR A 102 -6.20 17.84 -0.78
N TYR A 103 -6.47 16.58 -1.15
CA TYR A 103 -6.01 15.42 -0.40
C TYR A 103 -4.95 14.60 -1.13
N LYS A 104 -4.13 13.88 -0.36
CA LYS A 104 -3.07 13.03 -0.92
C LYS A 104 -3.64 11.69 -1.40
N PHE A 105 -3.40 11.38 -2.66
CA PHE A 105 -3.67 10.09 -3.30
C PHE A 105 -2.41 9.58 -4.00
N THR A 106 -2.30 8.27 -4.17
CA THR A 106 -1.28 7.64 -5.02
C THR A 106 -1.58 7.88 -6.51
N ASN A 107 -0.64 7.53 -7.39
CA ASN A 107 -0.89 7.46 -8.82
C ASN A 107 -1.72 6.22 -9.18
N ALA A 108 -2.29 6.20 -10.39
CA ALA A 108 -3.04 5.03 -10.86
C ALA A 108 -2.14 3.79 -10.98
N TYR A 109 -0.90 3.99 -11.45
CA TYR A 109 0.14 2.98 -11.46
C TYR A 109 1.00 3.09 -10.20
N ARG A 110 1.07 2.02 -9.40
CA ARG A 110 1.84 1.99 -8.14
C ARG A 110 3.30 2.33 -8.37
N ALA A 111 3.88 1.79 -9.44
CA ALA A 111 5.28 1.98 -9.77
C ALA A 111 5.61 3.47 -10.01
N SER A 112 4.64 4.29 -10.39
CA SER A 112 4.82 5.73 -10.62
C SER A 112 4.83 6.57 -9.34
N ASP A 113 4.50 5.99 -8.17
CA ASP A 113 4.60 6.72 -6.90
C ASP A 113 6.04 7.05 -6.57
N ARG A 114 6.28 8.20 -5.91
CA ARG A 114 7.63 8.69 -5.59
C ARG A 114 8.48 7.66 -4.84
N VAL A 115 7.89 6.96 -3.87
CA VAL A 115 8.61 5.95 -3.07
C VAL A 115 8.93 4.71 -3.90
N SER A 116 8.01 4.29 -4.79
CA SER A 116 8.26 3.19 -5.74
C SER A 116 9.35 3.57 -6.75
N GLN A 117 9.29 4.78 -7.32
CA GLN A 117 10.32 5.30 -8.21
C GLN A 117 11.69 5.38 -7.53
N TYR A 118 11.72 5.78 -6.24
CA TYR A 118 12.95 5.78 -5.48
C TYR A 118 13.49 4.36 -5.29
N LEU A 119 12.64 3.40 -4.89
CA LEU A 119 13.03 1.99 -4.79
C LEU A 119 13.63 1.49 -6.10
N ILE A 120 12.89 1.60 -7.20
CA ILE A 120 13.29 1.03 -8.49
C ILE A 120 14.62 1.64 -8.93
N ARG A 121 14.73 2.97 -8.96
CA ARG A 121 15.91 3.64 -9.52
C ARG A 121 17.10 3.73 -8.57
N ASN A 122 16.88 3.95 -7.28
CA ASN A 122 17.96 4.32 -6.35
C ASN A 122 18.33 3.20 -5.37
N VAL A 123 17.57 2.10 -5.35
CA VAL A 123 17.79 0.96 -4.46
C VAL A 123 18.05 -0.32 -5.25
N ILE A 124 17.22 -0.61 -6.26
CA ILE A 124 17.30 -1.82 -7.09
C ILE A 124 18.38 -1.66 -8.16
N TYR A 125 18.18 -0.73 -9.10
CA TYR A 125 19.03 -0.57 -10.28
C TYR A 125 20.17 0.43 -10.03
N ARG A 126 21.16 0.00 -9.23
CA ARG A 126 22.35 0.78 -8.84
C ARG A 126 23.63 0.15 -9.40
N ASP A 127 24.19 0.77 -10.44
CA ASP A 127 25.41 0.28 -11.10
C ASP A 127 26.68 0.45 -10.25
N ASP A 128 26.64 1.33 -9.24
CA ASP A 128 27.73 1.59 -8.30
C ASP A 128 27.77 0.62 -7.10
N LEU A 129 26.79 -0.28 -6.97
CA LEU A 129 26.69 -1.25 -5.87
C LEU A 129 26.72 -2.70 -6.39
N PRO A 130 27.12 -3.68 -5.56
CA PRO A 130 26.99 -5.09 -5.89
C PRO A 130 25.55 -5.48 -6.27
N ASN A 131 25.41 -6.30 -7.30
CA ASN A 131 24.13 -6.61 -7.94
C ASN A 131 23.72 -8.10 -7.84
N SER A 132 24.35 -8.88 -6.94
CA SER A 132 23.89 -10.24 -6.66
C SER A 132 22.46 -10.24 -6.12
N ASN A 133 21.71 -11.32 -6.31
CA ASN A 133 20.33 -11.41 -5.85
C ASN A 133 20.21 -11.18 -4.33
N ALA A 134 21.15 -11.70 -3.54
CA ALA A 134 21.21 -11.45 -2.10
C ALA A 134 21.40 -9.96 -1.75
N GLU A 135 22.27 -9.26 -2.47
CA GLU A 135 22.53 -7.83 -2.28
C GLU A 135 21.32 -6.97 -2.64
N VAL A 136 20.70 -7.25 -3.78
CA VAL A 136 19.49 -6.55 -4.24
C VAL A 136 18.32 -6.83 -3.29
N PHE A 137 18.12 -8.08 -2.88
CA PHE A 137 17.08 -8.47 -1.92
C PHE A 137 17.24 -7.72 -0.60
N PHE A 138 18.45 -7.76 -0.03
CA PHE A 138 18.78 -7.08 1.22
C PHE A 138 18.40 -5.60 1.16
N ARG A 139 18.82 -4.90 0.10
CA ARG A 139 18.51 -3.47 -0.10
C ARG A 139 17.01 -3.21 -0.23
N ILE A 140 16.30 -4.03 -1.02
CA ILE A 140 14.84 -3.88 -1.19
C ILE A 140 14.12 -4.02 0.15
N ILE A 141 14.40 -5.08 0.89
CA ILE A 141 13.70 -5.34 2.16
C ILE A 141 14.08 -4.29 3.20
N LEU A 142 15.37 -3.95 3.34
CA LEU A 142 15.81 -2.88 4.23
C LEU A 142 15.06 -1.56 3.92
N PHE A 143 15.01 -1.15 2.65
CA PHE A 143 14.27 0.04 2.25
C PHE A 143 12.79 -0.06 2.63
N LYS A 144 12.15 -1.21 2.40
CA LYS A 144 10.70 -1.40 2.58
C LYS A 144 10.25 -1.65 4.01
N LEU A 145 11.15 -2.09 4.90
CA LEU A 145 10.89 -2.11 6.34
C LEU A 145 10.60 -0.70 6.89
N PHE A 146 11.33 0.30 6.40
CA PHE A 146 11.13 1.71 6.77
C PHE A 146 10.16 2.45 5.83
N ASN A 147 10.16 2.04 4.56
CA ASN A 147 9.37 2.57 3.45
C ASN A 147 9.45 4.10 3.31
N LYS A 148 10.61 4.68 3.63
CA LYS A 148 10.84 6.12 3.73
C LYS A 148 12.17 6.50 3.08
N ILE A 149 12.11 7.41 2.10
CA ILE A 149 13.28 7.85 1.31
C ILE A 149 14.33 8.51 2.21
N GLU A 150 13.90 9.33 3.16
CA GLU A 150 14.79 10.06 4.06
C GLU A 150 15.59 9.10 4.95
N THR A 151 14.98 7.99 5.39
CA THR A 151 15.68 6.96 6.17
C THR A 151 16.74 6.26 5.34
N TRP A 152 16.45 5.97 4.07
CA TRP A 152 17.45 5.40 3.15
C TRP A 152 18.63 6.34 2.93
N ARG A 153 18.35 7.63 2.63
CA ARG A 153 19.38 8.66 2.45
C ARG A 153 20.23 8.85 3.70
N LEU A 154 19.63 8.78 4.89
CA LEU A 154 20.36 8.80 6.16
C LEU A 154 21.32 7.62 6.28
N LEU A 155 20.87 6.41 5.97
CA LEU A 155 21.73 5.21 6.02
C LEU A 155 22.88 5.32 5.02
N GLU A 156 22.62 5.76 3.78
CA GLU A 156 23.69 6.01 2.79
C GLU A 156 24.71 7.05 3.29
N ALA A 157 24.25 8.17 3.85
CA ALA A 157 25.13 9.23 4.32
C ALA A 157 26.04 8.79 5.48
N GLU A 158 25.51 8.01 6.43
CA GLU A 158 26.24 7.60 7.64
C GLU A 158 27.08 6.33 7.44
N LEU A 159 26.67 5.44 6.53
CA LEU A 159 27.32 4.14 6.32
C LEU A 159 28.15 4.06 5.04
N ARG A 160 28.09 5.09 4.18
CA ARG A 160 28.69 5.20 2.84
C ARG A 160 28.06 4.29 1.79
N SER A 161 27.97 2.99 2.05
CA SER A 161 27.35 2.01 1.16
C SER A 161 26.41 1.11 1.93
N VAL A 162 25.18 0.97 1.42
CA VAL A 162 24.16 0.08 1.99
C VAL A 162 24.21 -1.24 1.24
N ILE A 163 25.18 -2.09 1.61
CA ILE A 163 25.42 -3.41 1.02
C ILE A 163 25.36 -4.50 2.09
N TYR A 164 24.98 -5.70 1.68
CA TYR A 164 24.81 -6.84 2.58
C TYR A 164 26.15 -7.33 3.15
N SER A 165 27.22 -7.37 2.33
CA SER A 165 28.54 -7.83 2.80
C SER A 165 29.09 -7.04 4.00
N ASP A 166 28.72 -5.76 4.10
CA ASP A 166 29.19 -4.83 5.13
C ASP A 166 28.13 -4.54 6.19
N TYR A 167 27.00 -5.26 6.14
CA TYR A 167 25.92 -5.06 7.08
C TYR A 167 26.37 -5.39 8.51
N ASN A 168 26.03 -4.50 9.44
CA ASN A 168 26.32 -4.67 10.86
C ASN A 168 25.15 -4.15 11.69
N PHE A 169 24.51 -5.06 12.42
CA PHE A 169 23.32 -4.77 13.23
C PHE A 169 23.49 -3.56 14.15
N GLU A 170 24.57 -3.51 14.93
CA GLU A 170 24.79 -2.44 15.92
C GLU A 170 24.98 -1.08 15.23
N ARG A 171 25.77 -1.01 14.15
CA ARG A 171 25.96 0.23 13.39
C ARG A 171 24.66 0.78 12.81
N TYR A 172 23.80 -0.08 12.28
CA TYR A 172 22.50 0.33 11.74
C TYR A 172 21.55 0.78 12.87
N CYS A 173 21.53 0.06 14.00
CA CYS A 173 20.76 0.44 15.18
C CYS A 173 21.19 1.81 15.72
N ASP A 174 22.50 2.07 15.79
CA ASP A 174 23.04 3.33 16.26
C ASP A 174 22.62 4.51 15.37
N VAL A 175 22.72 4.37 14.04
CA VAL A 175 22.30 5.42 13.09
C VAL A 175 20.81 5.75 13.24
N LEU A 176 19.96 4.72 13.25
CA LEU A 176 18.52 4.87 13.35
C LEU A 176 18.09 5.38 14.74
N GLY A 177 18.74 4.89 15.79
CA GLY A 177 18.54 5.32 17.17
C GLY A 177 18.87 6.79 17.38
N ARG A 178 20.01 7.27 16.85
CA ARG A 178 20.38 8.69 16.88
C ARG A 178 19.36 9.57 16.17
N ALA A 179 18.84 9.15 15.01
CA ALA A 179 17.79 9.90 14.31
C ALA A 179 16.51 9.99 15.15
N MET A 180 16.08 8.89 15.75
CA MET A 180 14.92 8.88 16.65
C MET A 180 15.12 9.76 17.88
N GLN A 181 16.33 9.80 18.47
CA GLN A 181 16.65 10.68 19.61
C GLN A 181 16.58 12.17 19.24
N ARG A 182 16.82 12.52 17.97
CA ARG A 182 16.63 13.88 17.45
C ARG A 182 15.16 14.21 17.12
N GLY A 183 14.23 13.30 17.41
CA GLY A 183 12.80 13.48 17.12
C GLY A 183 12.41 13.19 15.67
N GLU A 184 13.31 12.61 14.87
CA GLU A 184 13.01 12.25 13.48
C GLU A 184 12.18 10.97 13.43
N THR A 185 11.22 10.91 12.48
CA THR A 185 10.53 9.66 12.17
C THR A 185 11.34 8.87 11.16
N ILE A 186 11.59 7.58 11.42
CA ILE A 186 12.31 6.70 10.49
C ILE A 186 11.40 5.79 9.67
N TYR A 187 10.09 5.78 9.94
CA TYR A 187 9.09 5.04 9.18
C TYR A 187 8.15 5.99 8.44
N SER A 188 7.67 5.56 7.28
CA SER A 188 6.54 6.22 6.63
C SER A 188 5.20 5.83 7.28
N ALA A 189 4.14 6.56 6.94
CA ALA A 189 2.76 6.19 7.31
C ALA A 189 2.16 5.06 6.44
N ALA A 190 2.88 4.62 5.40
CA ALA A 190 2.54 3.45 4.60
C ALA A 190 3.34 2.24 5.10
N TYR A 191 2.84 1.04 4.80
CA TYR A 191 3.47 -0.23 5.19
C TYR A 191 3.66 -0.28 6.71
N ILE A 192 2.54 -0.19 7.43
CA ILE A 192 2.55 -0.17 8.89
C ILE A 192 3.10 -1.50 9.39
N MET A 193 4.40 -1.51 9.69
CA MET A 193 5.08 -2.69 10.24
C MET A 193 4.62 -2.93 11.68
N PRO A 194 4.32 -4.16 12.10
CA PRO A 194 4.13 -4.49 13.52
C PRO A 194 5.46 -4.39 14.30
N PRO A 195 5.44 -4.17 15.64
CA PRO A 195 6.67 -3.93 16.42
C PRO A 195 7.73 -5.05 16.43
N GLY A 196 7.33 -6.32 16.28
CA GLY A 196 8.23 -7.48 16.26
C GLY A 196 8.85 -7.92 17.58
N SER A 197 8.60 -7.20 18.68
CA SER A 197 9.19 -7.50 20.01
C SER A 197 8.82 -8.89 20.55
N SER A 198 7.64 -9.42 20.22
CA SER A 198 7.24 -10.78 20.60
C SER A 198 8.03 -11.88 19.90
N ALA A 199 8.62 -11.58 18.74
CA ALA A 199 9.40 -12.53 17.95
C ALA A 199 10.91 -12.47 18.27
N PHE A 200 11.46 -11.25 18.39
CA PHE A 200 12.92 -11.08 18.52
C PHE A 200 13.38 -10.49 19.86
N GLY A 201 12.46 -10.01 20.71
CA GLY A 201 12.77 -9.59 22.08
C GLY A 201 13.50 -8.25 22.24
N TYR A 202 13.71 -7.47 21.18
CA TYR A 202 14.40 -6.19 21.28
C TYR A 202 13.47 -5.06 21.74
N PRO A 203 13.98 -4.08 22.51
CA PRO A 203 13.16 -3.02 23.10
C PRO A 203 12.58 -2.07 22.05
N THR A 204 13.28 -1.85 20.94
CA THR A 204 12.83 -0.93 19.90
C THR A 204 12.40 -1.65 18.62
N LYS A 205 11.43 -1.08 17.92
CA LYS A 205 10.87 -1.64 16.68
C LYS A 205 11.92 -1.83 15.58
N HIS A 206 12.82 -0.86 15.40
CA HIS A 206 13.83 -0.95 14.33
C HIS A 206 14.84 -2.08 14.57
N GLN A 207 15.24 -2.33 15.82
CA GLN A 207 16.07 -3.49 16.16
C GLN A 207 15.38 -4.80 15.76
N ASN A 208 14.10 -4.97 16.12
CA ASN A 208 13.35 -6.19 15.75
C ASN A 208 13.24 -6.36 14.22
N HIS A 209 13.05 -5.28 13.46
CA HIS A 209 13.00 -5.36 11.98
C HIS A 209 14.37 -5.68 11.35
N LEU A 210 15.45 -5.16 11.92
CA LEU A 210 16.80 -5.49 11.45
C LEU A 210 17.12 -6.97 11.73
N ARG A 211 16.66 -7.53 12.87
CA ARG A 211 16.74 -8.98 13.13
C ARG A 211 15.88 -9.81 12.18
N LEU A 212 14.69 -9.33 11.84
CA LEU A 212 13.85 -9.97 10.82
C LEU A 212 14.57 -10.04 9.46
N LEU A 213 15.25 -8.96 9.05
CA LEU A 213 16.04 -8.96 7.83
C LEU A 213 17.21 -9.96 7.91
N GLU A 214 17.95 -10.00 9.02
CA GLU A 214 19.01 -10.99 9.23
C GLU A 214 18.50 -12.44 9.16
N GLU A 215 17.33 -12.71 9.74
CA GLU A 215 16.69 -14.04 9.69
C GLU A 215 16.37 -14.43 8.23
N MET A 216 15.77 -13.52 7.46
CA MET A 216 15.51 -13.74 6.03
C MET A 216 16.79 -14.03 5.23
N MET A 217 17.87 -13.29 5.50
CA MET A 217 19.16 -13.51 4.82
C MET A 217 19.80 -14.85 5.23
N LYS A 218 19.76 -15.19 6.52
CA LYS A 218 20.29 -16.46 7.05
C LYS A 218 19.54 -17.66 6.49
N ASP A 219 18.24 -17.52 6.30
CA ASP A 219 17.38 -18.56 5.74
C ASP A 219 17.53 -18.72 4.22
N GLN A 220 18.42 -17.98 3.56
CA GLN A 220 18.60 -17.99 2.11
C GLN A 220 17.28 -17.68 1.39
N LEU A 221 16.53 -16.72 1.92
CA LEU A 221 15.30 -16.26 1.28
C LEU A 221 15.54 -15.66 -0.11
N PRO A 222 16.63 -14.91 -0.40
CA PRO A 222 16.90 -14.44 -1.75
C PRO A 222 16.94 -15.57 -2.78
N GLU A 223 17.63 -16.67 -2.47
CA GLU A 223 17.76 -17.85 -3.33
C GLU A 223 16.41 -18.55 -3.50
N LYS A 224 15.66 -18.73 -2.41
CA LYS A 224 14.30 -19.29 -2.47
C LYS A 224 13.33 -18.44 -3.30
N MET A 225 13.54 -17.12 -3.35
CA MET A 225 12.72 -16.21 -4.17
C MET A 225 13.06 -16.34 -5.66
N GLU A 226 14.34 -16.52 -5.99
CA GLU A 226 14.79 -16.80 -7.36
C GLU A 226 14.21 -18.13 -7.87
N ASP A 227 14.18 -19.16 -7.01
CA ASP A 227 13.61 -20.47 -7.33
C ASP A 227 12.07 -20.51 -7.30
N ALA A 228 11.40 -19.43 -6.88
CA ALA A 228 9.95 -19.42 -6.76
C ALA A 228 9.30 -19.47 -8.15
N SER A 229 8.45 -20.47 -8.38
CA SER A 229 7.78 -20.68 -9.67
C SER A 229 6.59 -19.74 -9.92
N SER A 230 6.16 -18.99 -8.90
CA SER A 230 5.03 -18.07 -9.01
C SER A 230 5.08 -16.94 -7.98
N MET A 231 4.38 -15.84 -8.26
CA MET A 231 4.20 -14.74 -7.31
C MET A 231 3.46 -15.17 -6.04
N GLN A 232 2.58 -16.18 -6.13
CA GLN A 232 1.93 -16.77 -4.96
C GLN A 232 2.96 -17.46 -4.06
N SER A 233 3.87 -18.26 -4.62
CA SER A 233 4.94 -18.91 -3.85
C SER A 233 5.85 -17.89 -3.18
N ALA A 234 6.22 -16.81 -3.88
CA ALA A 234 6.97 -15.69 -3.29
C ALA A 234 6.20 -15.01 -2.14
N PHE A 235 4.90 -14.81 -2.31
CA PHE A 235 4.02 -14.30 -1.24
C PHE A 235 4.00 -15.24 -0.02
N GLU A 236 3.86 -16.54 -0.23
CA GLU A 236 3.82 -17.55 0.83
C GLU A 236 5.15 -17.62 1.61
N LEU A 237 6.28 -17.50 0.90
CA LEU A 237 7.61 -17.40 1.51
C LEU A 237 7.70 -16.20 2.46
N PHE A 238 7.28 -15.00 2.04
CA PHE A 238 7.24 -13.83 2.93
C PHE A 238 6.27 -14.02 4.09
N ARG A 239 5.09 -14.61 3.81
CA ARG A 239 4.04 -14.80 4.81
C ARG A 239 4.47 -15.71 5.96
N GLY A 240 5.45 -16.60 5.73
CA GLY A 240 6.04 -17.48 6.73
C GLY A 240 6.81 -16.76 7.84
N TYR A 241 7.20 -15.49 7.64
CA TYR A 241 7.99 -14.76 8.63
C TYR A 241 7.13 -14.07 9.70
N PRO A 242 7.64 -13.94 10.94
CA PRO A 242 6.91 -13.25 12.00
C PRO A 242 6.60 -11.82 11.60
N THR A 243 5.46 -11.30 12.06
CA THR A 243 4.94 -9.95 11.77
C THR A 243 4.52 -9.66 10.32
N ILE A 244 4.85 -10.52 9.36
CA ILE A 244 4.55 -10.29 7.95
C ILE A 244 3.18 -10.85 7.61
N GLY A 245 2.12 -10.07 7.84
CA GLY A 245 0.75 -10.38 7.41
C GLY A 245 0.55 -10.35 5.89
N ASP A 246 -0.62 -10.77 5.42
CA ASP A 246 -0.97 -10.87 3.99
C ASP A 246 -0.69 -9.57 3.21
N PHE A 247 -1.01 -8.43 3.82
CA PHE A 247 -0.74 -7.13 3.19
C PHE A 247 0.76 -6.94 2.95
N LEU A 248 1.61 -7.12 3.96
CA LEU A 248 3.05 -6.91 3.85
C LEU A 248 3.70 -7.94 2.92
N ALA A 249 3.30 -9.21 3.02
CA ALA A 249 3.79 -10.27 2.15
C ALA A 249 3.55 -9.94 0.66
N TYR A 250 2.34 -9.50 0.32
CA TYR A 250 2.01 -9.14 -1.06
C TYR A 250 2.76 -7.88 -1.53
N GLN A 251 2.89 -6.88 -0.65
CA GLN A 251 3.65 -5.68 -0.95
C GLN A 251 5.13 -5.98 -1.23
N PHE A 252 5.78 -6.80 -0.40
CA PHE A 252 7.17 -7.21 -0.56
C PHE A 252 7.37 -8.09 -1.78
N ALA A 253 6.51 -9.07 -2.03
CA ALA A 253 6.57 -9.89 -3.25
C ALA A 253 6.49 -9.01 -4.52
N THR A 254 5.64 -7.98 -4.51
CA THR A 254 5.58 -7.02 -5.63
C THR A 254 6.86 -6.19 -5.74
N ASP A 255 7.39 -5.70 -4.62
CA ASP A 255 8.60 -4.88 -4.60
C ASP A 255 9.83 -5.66 -5.09
N ILE A 256 9.94 -6.95 -4.73
CA ILE A 256 10.94 -7.87 -5.28
C ILE A 256 10.72 -8.08 -6.78
N ASN A 257 9.47 -8.22 -7.23
CA ASN A 257 9.14 -8.37 -8.65
C ASN A 257 9.39 -7.09 -9.47
N TYR A 258 9.79 -5.95 -8.87
CA TYR A 258 10.35 -4.83 -9.64
C TYR A 258 11.82 -5.00 -9.99
N SER A 259 12.50 -6.00 -9.42
CA SER A 259 13.91 -6.32 -9.68
C SER A 259 14.06 -7.47 -10.70
N THR A 260 15.32 -7.90 -10.89
CA THR A 260 15.68 -9.07 -11.70
C THR A 260 15.63 -10.39 -10.92
N ILE A 261 15.38 -10.37 -9.59
CA ILE A 261 15.31 -11.58 -8.76
C ILE A 261 14.16 -12.48 -9.23
N THR A 262 13.03 -11.88 -9.62
CA THR A 262 11.86 -12.60 -10.13
C THR A 262 11.29 -11.94 -11.38
N ASN A 263 10.53 -12.71 -12.16
CA ASN A 263 9.92 -12.24 -13.41
C ASN A 263 8.46 -12.67 -13.58
N PHE A 264 7.66 -12.52 -12.53
CA PHE A 264 6.24 -12.89 -12.58
C PHE A 264 5.42 -11.86 -13.32
N SER A 265 4.34 -12.30 -13.96
CA SER A 265 3.35 -11.36 -14.48
C SER A 265 2.58 -10.73 -13.31
N GLU A 266 2.44 -9.41 -13.34
CA GLU A 266 1.64 -8.68 -12.34
C GLU A 266 0.13 -8.92 -12.50
N MET A 267 -0.26 -9.72 -13.50
CA MET A 267 -1.60 -10.26 -13.69
C MET A 267 -1.78 -11.65 -13.06
N ASP A 268 -0.80 -12.23 -12.38
CA ASP A 268 -0.91 -13.61 -11.89
C ASP A 268 -1.54 -13.70 -10.50
N PHE A 269 -1.24 -12.74 -9.61
CA PHE A 269 -1.58 -12.85 -8.20
C PHE A 269 -1.90 -11.50 -7.54
N VAL A 270 -2.95 -11.48 -6.71
CA VAL A 270 -3.34 -10.29 -5.96
C VAL A 270 -3.95 -10.63 -4.62
N ILE A 271 -3.55 -9.89 -3.58
CA ILE A 271 -4.15 -9.95 -2.26
C ILE A 271 -4.57 -8.56 -1.81
N PRO A 272 -5.88 -8.31 -1.63
CA PRO A 272 -6.36 -6.99 -1.23
C PRO A 272 -6.03 -6.68 0.23
N GLY A 273 -5.37 -5.53 0.45
CA GLY A 273 -5.18 -4.98 1.78
C GLY A 273 -6.47 -4.37 2.34
N PRO A 274 -6.52 -3.99 3.63
CA PRO A 274 -7.74 -3.49 4.28
C PRO A 274 -8.41 -2.31 3.56
N GLY A 275 -7.64 -1.37 3.01
CA GLY A 275 -8.18 -0.25 2.25
C GLY A 275 -8.84 -0.67 0.93
N ALA A 276 -8.21 -1.60 0.20
CA ALA A 276 -8.78 -2.13 -1.03
C ALA A 276 -10.07 -2.92 -0.77
N ARG A 277 -10.12 -3.71 0.32
CA ARG A 277 -11.34 -4.44 0.74
C ARG A 277 -12.49 -3.49 1.05
N ASP A 278 -12.21 -2.37 1.71
CA ASP A 278 -13.22 -1.31 1.93
C ASP A 278 -13.66 -0.67 0.61
N GLY A 279 -12.72 -0.41 -0.30
CA GLY A 279 -13.01 0.15 -1.62
C GLY A 279 -13.92 -0.75 -2.46
N LEU A 280 -13.63 -2.05 -2.49
CA LEU A 280 -14.47 -3.06 -3.15
C LEU A 280 -15.89 -3.04 -2.58
N ARG A 281 -16.04 -3.02 -1.24
CA ARG A 281 -17.37 -2.98 -0.61
C ARG A 281 -18.14 -1.69 -0.89
N LYS A 282 -17.44 -0.58 -1.08
CA LYS A 282 -18.10 0.65 -1.52
C LYS A 282 -18.54 0.58 -2.97
N CYS A 283 -17.75 -0.03 -3.85
CA CYS A 283 -18.08 -0.13 -5.27
C CYS A 283 -19.15 -1.19 -5.56
N PHE A 284 -19.18 -2.28 -4.80
CA PHE A 284 -20.02 -3.43 -5.06
C PHE A 284 -20.91 -3.76 -3.85
N VAL A 285 -22.22 -3.70 -4.07
CA VAL A 285 -23.24 -4.16 -3.12
C VAL A 285 -23.27 -5.68 -3.06
N ASP A 286 -23.18 -6.31 -4.23
CA ASP A 286 -23.19 -7.76 -4.40
C ASP A 286 -22.01 -8.18 -5.30
N PHE A 287 -21.22 -9.12 -4.81
CA PHE A 287 -20.04 -9.62 -5.52
C PHE A 287 -20.38 -10.77 -6.47
N GLY A 288 -21.67 -11.15 -6.60
CA GLY A 288 -22.12 -12.09 -7.63
C GLY A 288 -21.47 -13.46 -7.52
N GLY A 289 -21.06 -13.86 -6.31
CA GLY A 289 -20.35 -15.12 -6.04
C GLY A 289 -18.82 -15.03 -6.08
N LEU A 290 -18.23 -13.91 -6.52
CA LEU A 290 -16.77 -13.73 -6.55
C LEU A 290 -16.21 -13.35 -5.17
N ASN A 291 -14.99 -13.80 -4.90
CA ASN A 291 -14.19 -13.30 -3.78
C ASN A 291 -13.45 -11.99 -4.14
N GLU A 292 -12.82 -11.35 -3.15
CA GLU A 292 -12.19 -10.02 -3.34
C GLU A 292 -11.03 -10.03 -4.36
N PRO A 293 -10.09 -10.99 -4.36
CA PRO A 293 -9.11 -11.15 -5.44
C PRO A 293 -9.72 -11.34 -6.84
N GLU A 294 -10.72 -12.21 -6.97
CA GLU A 294 -11.43 -12.46 -8.24
C GLU A 294 -12.12 -11.19 -8.75
N LEU A 295 -12.69 -10.39 -7.85
CA LEU A 295 -13.34 -9.14 -8.21
C LEU A 295 -12.33 -8.08 -8.70
N ILE A 296 -11.12 -8.04 -8.13
CA ILE A 296 -10.04 -7.18 -8.64
C ILE A 296 -9.60 -7.64 -10.03
N ARG A 297 -9.46 -8.95 -10.24
CA ARG A 297 -9.14 -9.51 -11.56
C ARG A 297 -10.21 -9.18 -12.58
N PHE A 298 -11.49 -9.40 -12.24
CA PHE A 298 -12.62 -9.02 -13.08
C PHE A 298 -12.56 -7.54 -13.48
N VAL A 299 -12.30 -6.64 -12.53
CA VAL A 299 -12.15 -5.21 -12.80
C VAL A 299 -10.98 -4.93 -13.73
N ALA A 300 -9.82 -5.54 -13.49
CA ALA A 300 -8.65 -5.37 -14.33
C ALA A 300 -8.89 -5.86 -15.77
N ASP A 301 -9.55 -6.99 -15.95
CA ASP A 301 -9.87 -7.59 -17.25
C ASP A 301 -10.89 -6.73 -18.02
N LYS A 302 -11.81 -6.06 -17.31
CA LYS A 302 -12.85 -5.18 -17.89
C LYS A 302 -12.44 -3.73 -18.12
N GLN A 303 -11.19 -3.35 -17.83
CA GLN A 303 -10.80 -1.94 -17.80
C GLN A 303 -11.04 -1.22 -19.14
N GLU A 304 -10.70 -1.82 -20.27
CA GLU A 304 -10.91 -1.19 -21.59
C GLU A 304 -12.40 -1.02 -21.91
N GLU A 305 -13.21 -2.07 -21.68
CA GLU A 305 -14.67 -2.02 -21.88
C GLU A 305 -15.33 -0.95 -21.01
N GLU A 306 -14.91 -0.82 -19.74
CA GLU A 306 -15.46 0.17 -18.82
C GLU A 306 -15.02 1.59 -19.17
N PHE A 307 -13.78 1.78 -19.62
CA PHE A 307 -13.33 3.07 -20.14
C PHE A 307 -14.14 3.47 -21.38
N GLU A 308 -14.33 2.57 -22.33
CA GLU A 308 -15.15 2.81 -23.52
C GLU A 308 -16.60 3.12 -23.16
N ARG A 309 -17.23 2.30 -22.31
CA ARG A 309 -18.61 2.51 -21.83
C ARG A 309 -18.81 3.89 -21.21
N LEU A 310 -17.82 4.38 -20.48
CA LEU A 310 -17.87 5.68 -19.80
C LEU A 310 -17.40 6.85 -20.68
N GLY A 311 -16.98 6.60 -21.92
CA GLY A 311 -16.41 7.61 -22.82
C GLY A 311 -15.09 8.19 -22.30
N ILE A 312 -14.31 7.39 -21.58
CA ILE A 312 -13.04 7.79 -20.96
C ILE A 312 -11.89 7.37 -21.88
N ASN A 313 -11.13 8.33 -22.39
CA ASN A 313 -9.83 8.07 -22.99
C ASN A 313 -8.77 7.95 -21.88
N PHE A 314 -8.53 6.74 -21.39
CA PHE A 314 -7.56 6.50 -20.32
C PHE A 314 -6.12 6.58 -20.86
N PRO A 315 -5.25 7.44 -20.30
CA PRO A 315 -3.86 7.51 -20.74
C PRO A 315 -3.05 6.36 -20.10
N SER A 316 -2.78 5.30 -20.87
CA SER A 316 -1.97 4.18 -20.39
C SER A 316 -0.57 4.62 -19.93
N LEU A 317 0.15 3.74 -19.22
CA LEU A 317 1.55 3.97 -18.87
C LEU A 317 2.45 3.62 -20.06
N TRP A 318 2.44 4.49 -21.09
CA TRP A 318 3.17 4.30 -22.36
C TRP A 318 2.89 2.94 -23.03
N GLY A 319 1.60 2.57 -23.08
CA GLY A 319 1.11 1.31 -23.66
C GLY A 319 0.91 0.18 -22.65
N ARG A 320 1.42 0.30 -21.42
CA ARG A 320 1.13 -0.68 -20.36
C ARG A 320 -0.25 -0.42 -19.74
N ARG A 321 -1.16 -1.39 -19.83
CA ARG A 321 -2.48 -1.37 -19.15
C ARG A 321 -2.34 -1.47 -17.63
N LEU A 322 -3.39 -1.11 -16.87
CA LEU A 322 -3.40 -1.30 -15.41
C LEU A 322 -3.25 -2.79 -15.09
N GLN A 323 -2.40 -3.09 -14.11
CA GLN A 323 -2.20 -4.45 -13.60
C GLN A 323 -3.04 -4.70 -12.34
N LEU A 324 -3.08 -5.95 -11.83
CA LEU A 324 -3.88 -6.26 -10.64
C LEU A 324 -3.49 -5.42 -9.42
N ILE A 325 -2.18 -5.19 -9.22
CA ILE A 325 -1.69 -4.34 -8.13
C ILE A 325 -2.15 -2.88 -8.27
N ASP A 326 -2.21 -2.37 -9.50
CA ASP A 326 -2.68 -1.01 -9.77
C ASP A 326 -4.17 -0.91 -9.47
N CYS A 327 -4.96 -1.88 -9.95
CA CYS A 327 -6.40 -1.97 -9.67
C CYS A 327 -6.69 -2.10 -8.17
N GLN A 328 -5.93 -2.93 -7.46
CA GLN A 328 -6.00 -3.10 -6.01
C GLN A 328 -5.70 -1.77 -5.28
N ASN A 329 -4.65 -1.06 -5.70
CA ASN A 329 -4.29 0.23 -5.12
C ASN A 329 -5.38 1.29 -5.39
N LEU A 330 -5.94 1.33 -6.59
CA LEU A 330 -7.07 2.19 -6.92
C LEU A 330 -8.28 1.92 -6.02
N PHE A 331 -8.53 0.66 -5.61
CA PHE A 331 -9.58 0.38 -4.62
C PHE A 331 -9.25 0.94 -3.23
N CYS A 332 -7.98 0.94 -2.82
CA CYS A 332 -7.57 1.62 -1.58
C CYS A 332 -7.82 3.12 -1.65
N GLU A 333 -7.57 3.74 -2.80
CA GLU A 333 -7.79 5.16 -3.01
C GLU A 333 -9.28 5.52 -3.19
N ILE A 334 -10.09 4.67 -3.83
CA ILE A 334 -11.53 4.92 -3.98
C ILE A 334 -12.24 4.86 -2.63
N ASP A 335 -11.80 3.98 -1.71
CA ASP A 335 -12.27 4.03 -0.32
C ASP A 335 -12.05 5.42 0.28
N LYS A 336 -10.86 6.02 0.12
CA LYS A 336 -10.61 7.37 0.63
C LYS A 336 -11.46 8.42 -0.08
N PHE A 337 -11.46 8.42 -1.41
CA PHE A 337 -12.13 9.42 -2.24
C PHE A 337 -13.66 9.46 -1.99
N SER A 338 -14.28 8.28 -1.97
CA SER A 338 -15.72 8.11 -1.71
C SER A 338 -16.18 8.64 -0.36
N ARG A 339 -15.31 8.76 0.65
CA ARG A 339 -15.69 9.37 1.95
C ARG A 339 -16.19 10.81 1.80
N VAL A 340 -15.74 11.48 0.74
CA VAL A 340 -16.17 12.85 0.41
C VAL A 340 -17.15 12.85 -0.76
N ALA A 341 -16.88 12.05 -1.80
CA ALA A 341 -17.68 12.06 -3.02
C ALA A 341 -19.01 11.29 -2.89
N HIS A 342 -19.07 10.30 -2.01
CA HIS A 342 -20.23 9.42 -1.76
C HIS A 342 -20.36 9.12 -0.26
N PRO A 343 -20.56 10.14 0.60
CA PRO A 343 -20.58 9.99 2.05
C PRO A 343 -21.67 9.04 2.57
N GLU A 344 -22.71 8.80 1.78
CA GLU A 344 -23.81 7.85 2.03
C GLU A 344 -23.40 6.38 1.85
N ILE A 345 -22.29 6.10 1.15
CA ILE A 345 -21.80 4.74 0.91
C ILE A 345 -20.80 4.35 2.00
N ALA A 346 -21.23 3.48 2.92
CA ALA A 346 -20.40 3.00 4.00
C ALA A 346 -19.38 1.94 3.54
N GLY A 347 -18.14 2.05 4.03
CA GLY A 347 -17.13 0.97 3.96
C GLY A 347 -17.19 0.07 5.21
N ARG A 348 -16.41 -1.02 5.23
CA ARG A 348 -16.45 -1.99 6.35
C ARG A 348 -15.95 -1.37 7.66
N THR A 349 -14.95 -0.49 7.59
CA THR A 349 -14.32 0.09 8.78
C THR A 349 -14.99 1.37 9.30
N GLY A 350 -16.05 1.86 8.64
CA GLY A 350 -16.78 3.06 9.06
C GLY A 350 -15.99 4.37 8.98
N ARG A 351 -14.87 4.40 8.26
CA ARG A 351 -14.05 5.62 8.12
C ARG A 351 -14.76 6.66 7.24
N THR A 352 -14.91 7.87 7.77
CA THR A 352 -15.66 8.97 7.11
C THR A 352 -14.82 10.17 6.70
N ARG A 353 -13.55 10.26 7.12
CA ARG A 353 -12.69 11.43 6.84
C ARG A 353 -11.38 11.03 6.14
N ILE A 354 -10.84 11.95 5.34
CA ILE A 354 -9.50 11.87 4.79
C ILE A 354 -8.58 12.75 5.66
N LYS A 355 -7.58 12.14 6.30
CA LYS A 355 -6.69 12.86 7.24
C LYS A 355 -5.55 13.59 6.53
N GLN A 356 -5.01 13.00 5.46
CA GLN A 356 -3.79 13.49 4.83
C GLN A 356 -4.09 14.46 3.69
N LYS A 357 -3.72 15.72 3.87
CA LYS A 357 -3.77 16.75 2.82
C LYS A 357 -2.61 16.55 1.84
N PHE A 358 -2.84 16.97 0.60
CA PHE A 358 -1.79 17.03 -0.41
C PHE A 358 -0.83 18.17 -0.09
N SER A 359 0.46 17.91 -0.23
CA SER A 359 1.52 18.92 -0.23
C SER A 359 2.47 18.58 -1.37
N GLN A 360 2.81 19.58 -2.17
CA GLN A 360 3.66 19.37 -3.34
C GLN A 360 5.11 19.13 -2.90
N THR A 361 5.70 18.06 -3.44
CA THR A 361 7.15 17.86 -3.42
C THR A 361 7.71 18.37 -4.75
N PHE A 362 8.59 19.37 -4.67
CA PHE A 362 9.17 20.05 -5.83
C PHE A 362 10.32 19.28 -6.49
N GLU A 363 10.94 18.34 -5.78
CA GLU A 363 11.99 17.49 -6.35
C GLU A 363 11.45 16.74 -7.58
N PRO A 364 12.00 16.99 -8.78
CA PRO A 364 11.54 16.33 -10.00
C PRO A 364 11.83 14.82 -9.91
N ILE A 365 11.06 14.03 -10.64
CA ILE A 365 11.28 12.58 -10.76
C ILE A 365 11.69 12.29 -12.19
N ALA A 366 12.90 11.79 -12.37
CA ALA A 366 13.30 11.16 -13.62
C ALA A 366 12.72 9.76 -13.64
N PHE A 367 11.52 9.61 -14.21
CA PHE A 367 10.78 8.36 -14.18
C PHE A 367 11.58 7.22 -14.82
N PHE A 368 11.63 6.10 -14.12
CA PHE A 368 12.32 4.88 -14.52
C PHE A 368 11.53 3.69 -13.98
N TYR A 369 11.28 2.73 -14.84
CA TYR A 369 10.48 1.54 -14.54
C TYR A 369 11.36 0.29 -14.65
N PRO A 370 10.92 -0.86 -14.12
CA PRO A 370 11.65 -2.11 -14.28
C PRO A 370 11.97 -2.34 -15.78
N PRO A 371 13.25 -2.54 -16.17
CA PRO A 371 13.64 -2.70 -17.57
C PRO A 371 12.85 -3.77 -18.31
N LYS A 372 12.49 -4.86 -17.61
CA LYS A 372 11.62 -5.93 -18.14
C LYS A 372 10.23 -5.48 -18.61
N TRP A 373 9.82 -4.25 -18.34
CA TRP A 373 8.56 -3.70 -18.85
C TRP A 373 8.71 -3.02 -20.23
N GLY A 374 9.93 -2.79 -20.71
CA GLY A 374 10.16 -2.17 -22.03
C GLY A 374 9.70 -0.72 -22.16
N LEU A 375 9.50 0.00 -21.04
CA LEU A 375 8.96 1.38 -21.06
C LEU A 375 10.01 2.48 -21.13
N ASN A 376 11.24 2.20 -20.68
CA ASN A 376 12.23 3.25 -20.45
C ASN A 376 12.69 3.92 -21.76
N GLU A 377 12.79 3.18 -22.86
CA GLU A 377 13.14 3.73 -24.18
C GLU A 377 12.05 4.64 -24.73
N ARG A 378 10.77 4.25 -24.57
CA ARG A 378 9.61 5.07 -24.97
C ARG A 378 9.59 6.41 -24.22
N ILE A 379 9.91 6.39 -22.94
CA ILE A 379 9.99 7.61 -22.12
C ILE A 379 11.12 8.51 -22.62
N GLN A 380 12.29 7.95 -22.95
CA GLN A 380 13.44 8.70 -23.47
C GLN A 380 13.16 9.30 -24.85
N ALA A 381 12.42 8.59 -25.70
CA ALA A 381 11.98 9.08 -27.01
C ALA A 381 10.94 10.21 -26.91
N GLY A 382 10.46 10.55 -25.70
CA GLY A 382 9.45 11.58 -25.50
C GLY A 382 8.04 11.15 -25.89
N ALA A 383 7.81 9.85 -26.07
CA ALA A 383 6.50 9.31 -26.44
C ALA A 383 5.43 9.72 -25.42
N PHE A 384 4.23 9.98 -25.92
CA PHE A 384 3.09 10.33 -25.09
C PHE A 384 2.09 9.17 -24.99
N PRO A 385 1.31 9.07 -23.90
CA PRO A 385 0.28 8.04 -23.74
C PRO A 385 -0.65 7.93 -24.93
N ASN A 386 -0.90 6.70 -25.34
CA ASN A 386 -1.78 6.34 -26.45
C ASN A 386 -1.28 6.81 -27.83
N GLU A 387 -0.03 7.27 -27.95
CA GLU A 387 0.67 7.26 -29.23
C GLU A 387 0.94 5.78 -29.60
N VAL A 388 0.38 5.34 -30.72
CA VAL A 388 0.66 4.02 -31.28
C VAL A 388 2.12 4.05 -31.72
N SER A 389 2.98 3.21 -31.14
CA SER A 389 4.29 2.97 -31.75
C SER A 389 4.06 2.10 -32.97
N ASP A 390 4.49 2.55 -34.15
CA ASP A 390 4.51 1.75 -35.38
C ASP A 390 5.53 0.58 -35.30
N ASP A 391 6.24 0.44 -34.18
CA ASP A 391 7.16 -0.67 -33.96
C ASP A 391 6.41 -1.98 -33.64
N PRO A 392 6.64 -3.05 -34.41
CA PRO A 392 6.06 -4.35 -34.13
C PRO A 392 6.57 -4.85 -32.77
N ILE A 393 5.65 -5.04 -31.84
CA ILE A 393 5.90 -5.80 -30.62
C ILE A 393 6.11 -7.25 -31.08
N GLU A 394 7.36 -7.71 -31.10
CA GLU A 394 7.63 -9.12 -31.34
C GLU A 394 6.91 -9.97 -30.27
N PRO A 395 6.24 -11.07 -30.68
CA PRO A 395 5.58 -11.95 -29.74
C PRO A 395 6.63 -12.58 -28.82
N ILE A 396 6.44 -12.39 -27.52
CA ILE A 396 7.17 -13.12 -26.49
C ILE A 396 6.75 -14.59 -26.62
N ILE A 397 7.69 -15.42 -27.08
CA ILE A 397 7.57 -16.89 -27.15
C ILE A 397 7.72 -17.48 -25.74
#